data_AF-A0A9D7W0I4-F1
#
_entry.id   AF-A0A9D7W0I4-F1
#
_cell.length_a   1.000
_cell.length_b   1.000
_cell.length_c   1.000
_cell.angle_alpha   90.00
_cell.angle_beta   90.00
_cell.angle_gamma   90.00
#
_symmetry.space_group_name_H-M   'P 1'
#
loop_
_entity.id
_entity.type
_entity.pdbx_description
1 polymer ?
#
loop_
_entity_poly.entity_id
_entity_poly.type
_entity_poly.pdbx_seq_one_letter_code
_entity_poly.pdbx_strand_id
1 'polypeptide(L)'
;MDQFFAAVDEHTVGSFWESFLHEGDREGALTERLDSIVATYAKAFEEHRSLLLATKSLRWSSRVLKENYERYQQVSRANKERWLPEISQLPADERELADAYLSFEMWHRLREIQGLSCSAAQTAVLKALTRLLNPKG
;
A
#
# COMPACT_ATOMS: atom_id res chain seq x y z
N MET A 1 5.31 -26.29 -6.87
CA MET A 1 5.37 -24.82 -6.70
C MET A 1 4.03 -24.27 -6.25
N ASP A 2 2.94 -24.39 -7.02
CA ASP A 2 1.63 -23.85 -6.62
C ASP A 2 1.07 -24.44 -5.31
N GLN A 3 1.22 -25.74 -5.07
CA GLN A 3 0.81 -26.35 -3.79
C GLN A 3 1.64 -25.86 -2.58
N PHE A 4 2.91 -25.51 -2.80
CA PHE A 4 3.76 -24.92 -1.76
C PHE A 4 3.33 -23.48 -1.46
N PHE A 5 3.05 -22.69 -2.50
CA PHE A 5 2.52 -21.33 -2.32
C PHE A 5 1.15 -21.35 -1.66
N ALA A 6 0.24 -22.26 -2.05
CA ALA A 6 -1.07 -22.40 -1.41
C ALA A 6 -0.96 -22.69 0.10
N ALA A 7 -0.04 -23.58 0.51
CA ALA A 7 0.17 -23.92 1.92
C ALA A 7 0.82 -22.77 2.72
N VAL A 8 1.72 -22.00 2.11
CA VAL A 8 2.35 -20.82 2.74
C VAL A 8 1.35 -19.65 2.82
N ASP A 9 0.51 -19.50 1.80
CA ASP A 9 -0.42 -18.39 1.64
C ASP A 9 -1.50 -18.33 2.71
N GLU A 10 -2.12 -19.49 3.03
CA GLU A 10 -3.21 -19.59 4.01
C GLU A 10 -2.79 -19.15 5.43
N HIS A 11 -1.51 -19.31 5.78
CA HIS A 11 -0.99 -18.92 7.11
C HIS A 11 -0.20 -17.62 7.13
N THR A 12 0.37 -17.19 6.00
CA THR A 12 1.36 -16.08 5.97
C THR A 12 0.86 -14.84 5.23
N VAL A 13 0.06 -15.00 4.18
CA VAL A 13 -0.34 -13.88 3.31
C VAL A 13 -1.62 -13.22 3.84
N GLY A 14 -2.60 -14.01 4.29
CA GLY A 14 -3.79 -13.47 4.95
C GLY A 14 -3.42 -12.68 6.22
N SER A 15 -2.59 -13.27 7.08
CA SER A 15 -2.10 -12.64 8.31
C SER A 15 -1.24 -11.40 8.06
N PHE A 16 -0.47 -11.37 6.97
CA PHE A 16 0.29 -10.21 6.55
C PHE A 16 -0.61 -9.04 6.14
N TRP A 17 -1.64 -9.26 5.32
CA TRP A 17 -2.49 -8.15 4.91
C TRP A 17 -3.32 -7.62 6.07
N GLU A 18 -3.84 -8.51 6.90
CA GLU A 18 -4.59 -8.12 8.09
C GLU A 18 -3.75 -7.33 9.11
N SER A 19 -2.44 -7.55 9.18
CA SER A 19 -1.58 -6.95 10.20
C SER A 19 -1.64 -5.42 10.19
N PHE A 20 -1.55 -4.78 9.02
CA PHE A 20 -1.54 -3.33 8.92
C PHE A 20 -2.87 -2.73 8.45
N LEU A 21 -3.81 -3.55 7.95
CA LEU A 21 -5.16 -3.10 7.58
C LEU A 21 -6.00 -2.66 8.79
N HIS A 22 -5.58 -2.98 10.01
CA HIS A 22 -6.24 -2.58 11.26
C HIS A 22 -5.38 -1.64 12.12
N GLU A 23 -4.14 -1.36 11.72
CA GLU A 23 -3.26 -0.40 12.39
C GLU A 23 -3.58 1.04 11.97
N GLY A 24 -2.96 1.99 12.69
CA GLY A 24 -2.98 3.42 12.41
C GLY A 24 -4.24 4.16 12.88
N ASP A 25 -4.06 5.45 13.19
CA ASP A 25 -5.14 6.36 13.54
C ASP A 25 -5.93 6.80 12.29
N ARG A 26 -7.25 6.79 12.41
CA ARG A 26 -8.22 7.09 11.35
C ARG A 26 -9.15 8.24 11.71
N GLU A 27 -9.02 8.76 12.92
CA GLU A 27 -9.81 9.88 13.41
C GLU A 27 -9.01 11.18 13.26
N GLY A 28 -9.69 12.32 13.43
CA GLY A 28 -9.05 13.62 13.41
C GLY A 28 -8.93 14.27 12.03
N ALA A 29 -8.10 15.30 11.95
CA ALA A 29 -7.94 16.12 10.77
C ALA A 29 -7.33 15.33 9.61
N LEU A 30 -7.62 15.74 8.37
CA LEU A 30 -7.09 15.08 7.18
C LEU A 30 -5.56 14.95 7.20
N THR A 31 -4.85 15.97 7.70
CA THR A 31 -3.40 15.95 7.82
C THR A 31 -2.90 14.86 8.76
N GLU A 32 -3.57 14.66 9.90
CA GLU A 32 -3.21 13.64 10.89
C GLU A 32 -3.46 12.23 10.33
N ARG A 33 -4.59 12.04 9.64
CA ARG A 33 -4.92 10.77 8.97
C ARG A 33 -3.97 10.47 7.81
N LEU A 34 -3.51 11.49 7.08
CA LEU A 34 -2.52 11.35 6.02
C LEU A 34 -1.15 10.92 6.55
N ASP A 35 -0.68 11.54 7.63
CA ASP A 35 0.55 11.12 8.30
C ASP A 35 0.44 9.66 8.77
N SER A 36 -0.69 9.33 9.41
CA SER A 36 -0.97 8.01 9.94
C SER A 36 -0.97 6.92 8.86
N ILE A 37 -1.74 7.07 7.78
CA ILE A 37 -1.81 6.06 6.72
C ILE A 37 -0.46 5.87 6.01
N VAL A 38 0.29 6.96 5.76
CA VAL A 38 1.61 6.89 5.13
C VAL A 38 2.60 6.16 6.03
N ALA A 39 2.60 6.45 7.33
CA ALA A 39 3.46 5.76 8.30
C ALA A 39 3.11 4.28 8.42
N THR A 40 1.83 3.93 8.52
CA THR A 40 1.36 2.53 8.62
C THR A 40 1.76 1.72 7.39
N TYR A 41 1.48 2.23 6.19
CA TYR A 41 1.85 1.53 4.95
C TYR A 41 3.37 1.42 4.78
N ALA A 42 4.13 2.48 5.09
CA ALA A 42 5.58 2.45 5.05
C ALA A 42 6.15 1.37 5.98
N LYS A 43 5.69 1.32 7.23
CA LYS A 43 6.11 0.29 8.20
C LYS A 43 5.83 -1.12 7.67
N ALA A 44 4.61 -1.37 7.21
CA ALA A 44 4.23 -2.67 6.66
C ALA A 44 5.09 -3.09 5.46
N PHE A 45 5.40 -2.14 4.57
CA PHE A 45 6.24 -2.42 3.41
C PHE A 45 7.69 -2.72 3.79
N GLU A 46 8.23 -2.11 4.84
CA GLU A 46 9.56 -2.46 5.35
C GLU A 46 9.56 -3.85 5.99
N GLU A 47 8.59 -4.14 6.86
CA GLU A 47 8.51 -5.40 7.61
C GLU A 47 8.33 -6.61 6.68
N HIS A 48 7.60 -6.44 5.58
CA HIS A 48 7.19 -7.53 4.70
C HIS A 48 7.78 -7.43 3.28
N ARG A 49 8.82 -6.61 3.08
CA ARG A 49 9.44 -6.34 1.78
C ARG A 49 9.77 -7.61 0.99
N SER A 50 10.41 -8.60 1.63
CA SER A 50 10.86 -9.84 0.98
C SER A 50 9.69 -10.65 0.42
N LEU A 51 8.58 -10.73 1.15
CA LEU A 51 7.37 -11.42 0.71
C LEU A 51 6.75 -10.70 -0.49
N LEU A 52 6.62 -9.37 -0.42
CA LEU A 52 6.08 -8.55 -1.50
C LEU A 52 6.90 -8.68 -2.80
N LEU A 53 8.23 -8.68 -2.69
CA LEU A 53 9.12 -8.88 -3.83
C LEU A 53 9.01 -10.28 -4.44
N ALA A 54 8.95 -11.32 -3.60
CA ALA A 54 8.78 -12.69 -4.04
C ALA A 54 7.44 -12.86 -4.79
N THR A 55 6.34 -12.39 -4.20
CA THR A 55 5.00 -12.42 -4.83
C THR A 55 5.02 -11.73 -6.19
N LYS A 56 5.59 -10.53 -6.29
CA LYS A 56 5.68 -9.81 -7.57
C LYS A 56 6.54 -10.50 -8.61
N SER A 57 7.63 -11.13 -8.19
CA SER A 57 8.56 -11.80 -9.10
C SER A 57 8.02 -13.13 -9.62
N LEU A 58 7.15 -13.79 -8.84
CA LEU A 58 6.68 -15.15 -9.13
C LEU A 58 5.24 -15.22 -9.64
N ARG A 59 4.41 -14.18 -9.45
CA ARG A 59 2.99 -14.15 -9.87
C ARG A 59 2.74 -14.44 -11.35
N TRP A 60 3.71 -14.19 -12.24
CA TRP A 60 3.55 -14.51 -13.67
C TRP A 60 3.52 -16.03 -13.92
N SER A 61 4.13 -16.81 -13.01
CA SER A 61 4.31 -18.26 -13.12
C SER A 61 3.43 -19.07 -12.17
N SER A 62 2.72 -18.40 -11.25
CA SER A 62 1.87 -19.04 -10.24
C SER A 62 0.48 -18.40 -10.23
N ARG A 63 -0.54 -19.21 -10.51
CA ARG A 63 -1.94 -18.77 -10.50
C ARG A 63 -2.39 -18.35 -9.10
N VAL A 64 -1.96 -19.08 -8.08
CA VAL A 64 -2.27 -18.80 -6.67
C VAL A 64 -1.76 -17.42 -6.27
N LEU A 65 -0.47 -17.13 -6.50
CA LEU A 65 0.10 -15.82 -6.17
C LEU A 65 -0.53 -14.67 -6.96
N LYS A 66 -0.95 -14.92 -8.20
CA LYS A 66 -1.69 -13.94 -9.00
C LYS A 66 -3.05 -13.60 -8.39
N GLU A 67 -3.87 -14.62 -8.12
CA GLU A 67 -5.22 -14.44 -7.55
C GLU A 67 -5.16 -13.77 -6.16
N ASN A 68 -4.16 -14.12 -5.35
CA ASN A 68 -3.99 -13.54 -4.01
C ASN A 68 -3.54 -12.09 -4.06
N TYR A 69 -2.63 -11.76 -4.98
CA TYR A 69 -2.22 -10.38 -5.17
C TYR A 69 -3.38 -9.53 -5.71
N GLU A 70 -4.18 -10.04 -6.64
CA GLU A 70 -5.40 -9.35 -7.13
C GLU A 70 -6.40 -9.08 -5.99
N ARG A 71 -6.65 -10.08 -5.13
CA ARG A 71 -7.50 -9.93 -3.94
C ARG A 71 -6.94 -8.87 -2.99
N TYR A 72 -5.63 -8.89 -2.73
CA TYR A 72 -4.98 -7.88 -1.91
C TYR A 72 -5.17 -6.47 -2.48
N GLN A 73 -4.95 -6.26 -3.79
CA GLN A 73 -5.10 -4.95 -4.40
C GLN A 73 -6.53 -4.41 -4.22
N GLN A 74 -7.55 -5.27 -4.33
CA GLN A 74 -8.95 -4.89 -4.10
C GLN A 74 -9.20 -4.48 -2.64
N VAL A 75 -8.75 -5.30 -1.68
CA VAL A 75 -8.94 -5.03 -0.24
C VAL A 75 -8.16 -3.79 0.20
N SER A 76 -6.92 -3.64 -0.27
CA SER A 76 -6.06 -2.50 0.05
C SER A 76 -6.68 -1.20 -0.47
N ARG A 77 -7.18 -1.18 -1.71
CA ARG A 77 -7.86 -0.01 -2.27
C ARG A 77 -9.09 0.37 -1.43
N ALA A 78 -9.97 -0.58 -1.15
CA ALA A 78 -11.16 -0.35 -0.34
C ALA A 78 -10.80 0.17 1.07
N ASN A 79 -9.72 -0.35 1.66
CA ASN A 79 -9.24 0.13 2.95
C ASN A 79 -8.71 1.57 2.89
N LYS A 80 -7.92 1.93 1.87
CA LYS A 80 -7.42 3.30 1.67
C LYS A 80 -8.58 4.28 1.53
N GLU A 81 -9.59 3.95 0.73
CA GLU A 81 -10.79 4.78 0.53
C GLU A 81 -11.64 4.89 1.80
N ARG A 82 -11.71 3.83 2.62
CA ARG A 82 -12.39 3.89 3.92
C ARG A 82 -11.64 4.75 4.94
N TRP A 83 -10.31 4.73 4.90
CA TRP A 83 -9.45 5.50 5.82
C TRP A 83 -9.40 6.98 5.44
N LEU A 84 -9.30 7.26 4.14
CA LEU A 84 -9.35 8.60 3.57
C LEU A 84 -10.56 8.70 2.62
N PRO A 85 -11.78 8.97 3.14
CA PRO A 85 -12.98 9.14 2.31
C PRO A 85 -12.84 10.21 1.23
N GLU A 86 -11.91 11.15 1.40
CA GLU A 86 -11.54 12.18 0.43
C GLU A 86 -10.86 11.63 -0.84
N ILE A 87 -10.37 10.38 -0.84
CA ILE A 87 -9.91 9.70 -2.05
C ILE A 87 -11.10 9.30 -2.91
N SER A 88 -12.19 8.83 -2.28
CA SER A 88 -13.48 8.92 -2.94
C SER A 88 -13.78 10.39 -3.27
N GLN A 89 -14.74 10.88 -4.05
CA GLN A 89 -14.80 12.33 -4.42
C GLN A 89 -13.71 12.83 -5.41
N LEU A 90 -12.48 12.30 -5.43
CA LEU A 90 -11.51 12.65 -6.48
C LEU A 90 -12.00 12.19 -7.88
N PRO A 91 -11.62 12.90 -8.96
CA PRO A 91 -11.67 12.39 -10.33
C PRO A 91 -11.05 10.99 -10.47
N ALA A 92 -11.50 10.23 -11.48
CA ALA A 92 -11.12 8.82 -11.63
C ALA A 92 -9.60 8.62 -11.79
N ASP A 93 -8.95 9.46 -12.58
CA ASP A 93 -7.49 9.46 -12.77
C ASP A 93 -6.74 9.84 -11.48
N GLU A 94 -7.22 10.83 -10.74
CA GLU A 94 -6.65 11.21 -9.44
C GLU A 94 -6.83 10.11 -8.38
N ARG A 95 -7.96 9.39 -8.38
CA ARG A 95 -8.12 8.19 -7.54
C ARG A 95 -7.07 7.13 -7.81
N GLU A 96 -6.79 6.86 -9.09
CA GLU A 96 -5.74 5.91 -9.48
C GLU A 96 -4.35 6.37 -8.98
N LEU A 97 -4.08 7.68 -9.05
CA LEU A 97 -2.84 8.25 -8.53
C LEU A 97 -2.74 8.11 -7.01
N ALA A 98 -3.83 8.36 -6.27
CA ALA A 98 -3.85 8.20 -4.81
C ALA A 98 -3.55 6.75 -4.39
N ASP A 99 -4.17 5.77 -5.05
CA ASP A 99 -3.91 4.35 -4.80
C ASP A 99 -2.46 3.97 -5.12
N ALA A 100 -1.93 4.48 -6.25
CA ALA A 100 -0.56 4.25 -6.67
C ALA A 100 0.46 4.88 -5.71
N TYR A 101 0.24 6.09 -5.19
CA TYR A 101 1.14 6.71 -4.21
C TYR A 101 1.24 5.90 -2.91
N LEU A 102 0.16 5.23 -2.51
CA LEU A 102 0.09 4.34 -1.34
C LEU A 102 0.39 2.86 -1.67
N SER A 103 1.01 2.57 -2.82
CA SER A 103 1.34 1.20 -3.23
C SER A 103 2.74 0.78 -2.81
N PHE A 104 2.95 -0.54 -2.69
CA PHE A 104 4.29 -1.09 -2.51
C PHE A 104 5.21 -0.75 -3.69
N GLU A 105 4.67 -0.72 -4.90
CA GLU A 105 5.39 -0.35 -6.13
C GLU A 105 6.05 1.02 -6.01
N MET A 106 5.27 2.02 -5.57
CA MET A 106 5.77 3.39 -5.39
C MET A 106 6.80 3.44 -4.26
N TRP A 107 6.50 2.82 -3.12
CA TRP A 107 7.41 2.74 -2.00
C TRP A 107 8.75 2.11 -2.39
N HIS A 108 8.71 0.96 -3.04
CA HIS A 108 9.89 0.24 -3.50
C HIS A 108 10.71 1.06 -4.50
N ARG A 109 10.06 1.77 -5.43
CA ARG A 109 10.76 2.66 -6.37
C ARG A 109 11.52 3.77 -5.64
N LEU A 110 10.85 4.46 -4.70
CA LEU A 110 11.46 5.55 -3.93
C LEU A 110 12.61 5.03 -3.06
N ARG A 111 12.38 3.95 -2.31
CA ARG A 111 13.35 3.44 -1.33
C ARG A 111 14.56 2.78 -1.97
N GLU A 112 14.33 1.94 -2.98
CA GLU A 112 15.33 0.95 -3.39
C GLU A 112 15.97 1.29 -4.73
N ILE A 113 15.17 1.84 -5.65
CA ILE A 113 15.67 2.24 -6.96
C ILE A 113 16.26 3.66 -6.90
N GLN A 114 15.59 4.56 -6.17
CA GLN A 114 16.01 5.96 -6.04
C GLN A 114 16.84 6.22 -4.78
N GLY A 115 16.93 5.26 -3.85
CA GLY A 115 17.81 5.32 -2.69
C GLY A 115 17.38 6.30 -1.59
N LEU A 116 16.09 6.66 -1.52
CA LEU A 116 15.60 7.55 -0.46
C LEU A 116 15.63 6.84 0.90
N SER A 117 15.92 7.60 1.96
CA SER A 117 15.70 7.12 3.33
C SER A 117 14.20 6.92 3.59
N CYS A 118 13.86 6.16 4.63
CA CYS A 118 12.46 5.92 5.02
C CYS A 118 11.70 7.25 5.24
N SER A 119 12.29 8.15 6.03
CA SER A 119 11.72 9.48 6.29
C SER A 119 11.55 10.30 5.00
N ALA A 120 12.56 10.33 4.13
CA ALA A 120 12.47 11.09 2.88
C ALA A 120 11.39 10.53 1.94
N ALA A 121 11.25 9.21 1.85
CA ALA A 121 10.20 8.57 1.06
C ALA A 121 8.80 8.85 1.63
N GLN A 122 8.61 8.77 2.95
CA GLN A 122 7.35 9.14 3.60
C GLN A 122 6.99 10.60 3.32
N THR A 123 7.94 11.52 3.47
CA THR A 123 7.72 12.95 3.15
C THR A 123 7.33 13.15 1.69
N ALA A 124 7.94 12.41 0.75
CA ALA A 124 7.61 12.51 -0.67
C ALA A 124 6.19 12.02 -0.97
N VAL A 125 5.80 10.86 -0.43
CA VAL A 125 4.45 10.29 -0.60
C VAL A 125 3.41 11.19 0.06
N LEU A 126 3.65 11.64 1.29
CA LEU A 126 2.77 12.56 2.01
C LEU A 126 2.54 13.84 1.21
N LYS A 127 3.62 14.47 0.71
CA LYS A 127 3.51 15.68 -0.09
C LYS A 127 2.71 15.47 -1.38
N ALA A 128 2.87 14.31 -2.03
CA ALA A 128 2.10 13.97 -3.23
C ALA A 128 0.61 13.81 -2.92
N LEU A 129 0.26 13.06 -1.87
CA LEU A 129 -1.13 12.85 -1.45
C LEU A 129 -1.80 14.14 -0.97
N THR A 130 -1.11 14.94 -0.17
CA THR A 130 -1.64 16.23 0.32
C THR A 130 -2.00 17.16 -0.84
N ARG A 131 -1.15 17.24 -1.86
CA ARG A 131 -1.43 18.06 -3.06
C ARG A 131 -2.61 17.52 -3.86
N LEU A 132 -2.71 16.20 -3.97
CA LEU A 132 -3.79 15.55 -4.69
C LEU A 132 -5.14 15.77 -4.00
N LEU A 133 -5.18 15.66 -2.67
CA LEU A 133 -6.40 15.81 -1.87
C LEU A 133 -6.71 17.27 -1.51
N ASN A 134 -5.74 18.17 -1.67
CA ASN A 134 -5.90 19.60 -1.45
C ASN A 134 -5.16 20.41 -2.53
N PRO A 135 -5.75 20.51 -3.75
CA PRO A 135 -5.10 21.13 -4.91
C PRO A 135 -4.87 22.64 -4.79
N LYS A 136 -5.29 23.27 -3.69
CA LYS A 136 -5.06 24.69 -3.40
C LYS A 136 -3.84 24.97 -2.49
N GLY A 137 -3.08 23.92 -2.13
CA GLY A 137 -1.88 23.99 -1.28
C GLY A 137 -0.55 24.03 -2.03
#